data_AF-A0A529MLQ9-F1
#
_entry.id   AF-A0A529MLQ9-F1
#
_cell.length_a   1.000
_cell.length_b   1.000
_cell.length_c   1.000
_cell.angle_alpha   90.00
_cell.angle_beta   90.00
_cell.angle_gamma   90.00
#
_symmetry.space_group_name_H-M   'P 1'
#
loop_
_entity.id
_entity.type
_entity.pdbx_description
1 polymer ?
#
loop_
_entity_poly.entity_id
_entity_poly.type
_entity_poly.pdbx_seq_one_letter_code
_entity_poly.pdbx_strand_id
1 'polypeptide(L)'
;YSVSVSMRSGAPMSGMPEVTLINAVIGQLARRYNVPWRTTASQSSAKTFDAQSGYESAIAYMSGASACSNLMMHAGGWDEAGLVCCMAKFIADAEQNLLIEKYARGISFEYFEDALEAVRR
;
A
#
# COMPACT_ATOMS: atom_id res chain seq x y z
N TYR A 1 4.31 -5.98 11.26
CA TYR A 1 3.59 -6.92 10.38
C TYR A 1 2.35 -7.32 11.13
N SER A 2 1.20 -6.89 10.64
CA SER A 2 -0.11 -7.17 11.22
C SER A 2 -0.94 -7.81 10.11
N VAL A 3 -1.61 -8.92 10.41
CA VAL A 3 -2.40 -9.68 9.44
C VAL A 3 -3.65 -10.16 10.15
N SER A 4 -4.78 -10.17 9.45
CA SER A 4 -5.98 -10.81 9.97
C SER A 4 -5.97 -12.29 9.61
N VAL A 5 -6.87 -13.05 10.22
CA VAL A 5 -6.94 -14.50 10.06
C VAL A 5 -8.36 -14.87 9.65
N SER A 6 -8.47 -15.80 8.69
CA SER A 6 -9.76 -16.37 8.33
C SER A 6 -10.30 -17.22 9.47
N MET A 7 -11.49 -16.88 9.98
CA MET A 7 -12.15 -17.66 11.03
C MET A 7 -12.57 -19.07 10.57
N ARG A 8 -12.64 -19.30 9.25
CA ARG A 8 -13.00 -20.62 8.70
C ARG A 8 -11.79 -21.55 8.57
N SER A 9 -10.67 -21.04 8.08
CA SER A 9 -9.51 -21.86 7.74
C SER A 9 -8.30 -21.66 8.65
N GLY A 10 -8.30 -20.62 9.49
CA GLY A 10 -7.13 -20.21 10.26
C GLY A 10 -6.00 -19.60 9.41
N ALA A 11 -6.22 -19.42 8.10
CA ALA A 11 -5.19 -18.90 7.20
C ALA A 11 -4.99 -17.38 7.36
N PRO A 12 -3.76 -16.86 7.21
CA PRO A 12 -3.50 -15.42 7.13
C PRO A 12 -4.22 -14.80 5.93
N MET A 13 -4.85 -13.64 6.14
CA MET A 13 -5.60 -12.91 5.12
C MET A 13 -5.02 -11.52 4.90
N SER A 14 -4.89 -11.12 3.65
CA SER A 14 -4.40 -9.80 3.24
C SER A 14 -5.54 -8.91 2.74
N GLY A 15 -5.31 -7.60 2.61
CA GLY A 15 -6.31 -6.65 2.11
C GLY A 15 -7.52 -6.41 3.03
N MET A 16 -7.49 -6.92 4.26
CA MET A 16 -8.62 -6.85 5.19
C MET A 16 -8.69 -5.48 5.90
N PRO A 17 -9.90 -4.93 6.12
CA PRO A 17 -10.07 -3.57 6.64
C PRO A 17 -9.52 -3.38 8.06
N GLU A 18 -9.51 -4.42 8.89
CA GLU A 18 -8.99 -4.36 10.26
C GLU A 18 -7.51 -3.97 10.28
N VAL A 19 -6.72 -4.50 9.34
CA VAL A 19 -5.29 -4.17 9.22
C VAL A 19 -5.11 -2.73 8.78
N THR A 20 -5.95 -2.24 7.88
CA THR A 20 -5.91 -0.84 7.43
C THR A 20 -6.21 0.14 8.58
N LEU A 21 -7.19 -0.18 9.42
CA LEU A 21 -7.51 0.63 10.61
C LEU A 21 -6.36 0.61 11.63
N ILE A 22 -5.75 -0.56 11.86
CA ILE A 22 -4.57 -0.69 12.71
C ILE A 22 -3.43 0.18 12.19
N ASN A 23 -3.14 0.14 10.88
CA ASN A 23 -2.10 0.96 10.26
C ASN A 23 -2.36 2.46 10.44
N ALA A 24 -3.61 2.91 10.27
CA ALA A 24 -3.98 4.31 10.48
C ALA A 24 -3.68 4.77 11.92
N VAL A 25 -4.01 3.95 12.91
CA VAL A 25 -3.72 4.22 14.33
C VAL A 25 -2.21 4.20 14.59
N ILE A 26 -1.49 3.18 14.12
CA ILE A 26 -0.04 3.07 14.29
C ILE A 26 0.67 4.28 13.68
N GLY A 27 0.27 4.72 12.49
CA GLY A 27 0.86 5.89 11.85
C GLY A 27 0.71 7.16 12.70
N GLN A 28 -0.46 7.37 13.30
CA GLN A 28 -0.67 8.48 14.24
C GLN A 28 0.19 8.35 15.50
N LEU A 29 0.27 7.15 16.08
CA LEU A 29 1.08 6.88 17.27
C LEU A 29 2.58 7.08 16.99
N ALA A 30 3.08 6.61 15.86
CA ALA A 30 4.48 6.76 15.46
C ALA A 30 4.89 8.24 15.40
N ARG A 31 4.06 9.09 14.79
CA ARG A 31 4.26 10.55 14.79
C ARG A 31 4.19 11.14 16.19
N ARG A 32 3.24 10.70 17.02
CA ARG A 32 3.09 11.17 18.41
C ARG A 32 4.29 10.85 19.29
N TYR A 33 4.96 9.73 19.04
CA TYR A 33 6.17 9.30 19.76
C TYR A 33 7.47 9.69 19.05
N ASN A 34 7.38 10.37 17.90
CA ASN A 34 8.52 10.79 17.09
C ASN A 34 9.47 9.63 16.73
N VAL A 35 8.90 8.49 16.32
CA VAL A 35 9.66 7.32 15.87
C VAL A 35 9.31 6.98 14.43
N PRO A 36 10.29 6.56 13.61
CA PRO A 36 9.98 6.02 12.30
C PRO A 36 9.20 4.72 12.45
N TRP A 37 8.26 4.48 11.55
CA TRP A 37 7.51 3.23 11.54
C TRP A 37 7.42 2.63 10.14
N ARG A 38 7.22 1.32 10.12
CA ARG A 38 7.15 0.53 8.91
C ARG A 38 5.84 -0.24 8.80
N THR A 39 5.42 -0.50 7.58
CA THR A 39 4.34 -1.43 7.26
C THR A 39 4.72 -2.30 6.06
N THR A 40 3.81 -3.15 5.61
CA THR A 40 3.95 -3.98 4.40
C THR A 40 3.27 -3.27 3.22
N ALA A 41 3.94 -3.20 2.06
CA ALA A 41 3.41 -2.53 0.87
C ALA A 41 2.49 -3.43 0.02
N SER A 42 3.02 -4.53 -0.52
CA SER A 42 2.37 -5.30 -1.59
C SER A 42 1.86 -6.66 -1.13
N GLN A 43 1.15 -6.70 0.00
CA GLN A 43 0.77 -7.98 0.61
C GLN A 43 -0.44 -8.62 -0.09
N SER A 44 -0.30 -9.88 -0.48
CA SER A 44 -1.43 -10.73 -0.87
C SER A 44 -1.36 -12.15 -0.29
N SER A 45 -2.53 -12.72 -0.03
CA SER A 45 -2.81 -14.13 0.28
C SER A 45 -3.17 -14.97 -0.96
N ALA A 46 -3.29 -14.36 -2.13
CA ALA A 46 -3.62 -15.05 -3.37
C ALA A 46 -2.55 -16.10 -3.73
N LYS A 47 -2.98 -17.18 -4.38
CA LYS A 47 -2.09 -18.28 -4.80
C LYS A 47 -1.46 -18.04 -6.18
N THR A 48 -2.02 -17.10 -6.94
CA THR A 48 -1.60 -16.75 -8.28
C THR A 48 -1.68 -15.25 -8.45
N PHE A 49 -0.92 -14.70 -9.39
CA PHE A 49 -1.04 -13.29 -9.76
C PHE A 49 -2.34 -13.04 -10.52
N ASP A 50 -3.40 -12.82 -9.77
CA ASP A 50 -4.76 -12.58 -10.26
C ASP A 50 -5.34 -11.27 -9.71
N ALA A 51 -6.66 -11.08 -9.86
CA ALA A 51 -7.34 -9.91 -9.36
C ALA A 51 -7.28 -9.80 -7.82
N GLN A 52 -7.33 -10.91 -7.08
CA GLN A 52 -7.21 -10.89 -5.62
C GLN A 52 -5.81 -10.40 -5.23
N SER A 53 -4.77 -10.92 -5.89
CA SER A 53 -3.39 -10.46 -5.72
C SER A 53 -3.27 -8.95 -5.93
N GLY A 54 -3.89 -8.42 -6.99
CA GLY A 54 -3.96 -6.99 -7.25
C GLY A 54 -4.70 -6.18 -6.17
N TYR A 55 -5.93 -6.56 -5.84
CA TYR A 55 -6.78 -5.79 -4.91
C TYR A 55 -6.22 -5.75 -3.49
N GLU A 56 -5.77 -6.89 -2.96
CA GLU A 56 -5.20 -6.95 -1.62
C GLU A 56 -3.92 -6.10 -1.52
N SER A 57 -3.07 -6.16 -2.54
CA SER A 57 -1.84 -5.37 -2.60
C SER A 57 -2.14 -3.88 -2.72
N ALA A 58 -3.09 -3.48 -3.56
CA ALA A 58 -3.49 -2.08 -3.72
C ALA A 58 -4.02 -1.47 -2.41
N ILE A 59 -4.82 -2.23 -1.65
CA ILE A 59 -5.29 -1.82 -0.32
C ILE A 59 -4.11 -1.63 0.63
N ALA A 60 -3.15 -2.56 0.65
CA ALA A 60 -1.98 -2.48 1.51
C ALA A 60 -1.09 -1.25 1.17
N TYR A 61 -0.84 -0.98 -0.11
CA TYR A 61 -0.14 0.21 -0.57
C TYR A 61 -0.82 1.50 -0.11
N MET A 62 -2.12 1.62 -0.37
CA MET A 62 -2.88 2.82 0.01
C MET A 62 -2.97 2.98 1.53
N SER A 63 -3.08 1.87 2.28
CA SER A 63 -3.05 1.89 3.74
C SER A 63 -1.72 2.43 4.27
N GLY A 64 -0.59 1.95 3.76
CA GLY A 64 0.73 2.41 4.18
C GLY A 64 1.02 3.86 3.81
N ALA A 65 0.60 4.28 2.61
CA ALA A 65 0.73 5.65 2.15
C ALA A 65 -0.10 6.63 3.00
N SER A 66 -1.39 6.34 3.18
CA SER A 66 -2.31 7.20 3.95
C SER A 66 -1.98 7.25 5.45
N ALA A 67 -1.38 6.20 6.00
CA ALA A 67 -0.90 6.19 7.39
C ALA A 67 0.44 6.94 7.58
N CYS A 68 1.08 7.42 6.51
CA CYS A 68 2.39 8.05 6.49
C CYS A 68 3.51 7.14 7.03
N SER A 69 3.59 5.90 6.52
CA SER A 69 4.70 5.00 6.83
C SER A 69 6.04 5.53 6.30
N ASN A 70 7.11 5.36 7.07
CA ASN A 70 8.45 5.76 6.66
C ASN A 70 9.11 4.72 5.76
N LEU A 71 8.72 3.45 5.93
CA LEU A 71 9.22 2.33 5.15
C LEU A 71 8.08 1.35 4.86
N MET A 72 7.81 1.13 3.58
CA MET A 72 6.92 0.06 3.14
C MET A 72 7.77 -1.14 2.70
N MET A 73 7.86 -2.14 3.58
CA MET A 73 8.58 -3.38 3.30
C MET A 73 7.79 -4.27 2.35
N HIS A 74 8.49 -5.19 1.67
CA HIS A 74 7.86 -6.15 0.75
C HIS A 74 7.10 -5.45 -0.39
N ALA A 75 7.73 -4.43 -0.98
CA ALA A 75 7.20 -3.61 -2.05
C ALA A 75 7.25 -4.29 -3.44
N GLY A 76 7.33 -5.62 -3.49
CA GLY A 76 7.38 -6.31 -4.77
C GLY A 76 7.31 -7.83 -4.67
N GLY A 77 6.41 -8.41 -5.45
CA GLY A 77 6.36 -9.85 -5.75
C GLY A 77 5.77 -10.71 -4.64
N TRP A 78 5.28 -10.14 -3.55
CA TRP A 78 4.71 -10.91 -2.46
C TRP A 78 3.37 -11.53 -2.87
N ASP A 79 3.31 -12.86 -2.86
CA ASP A 79 2.09 -13.65 -3.00
C ASP A 79 2.10 -14.80 -2.00
N GLU A 80 1.00 -15.55 -1.94
CA GLU A 80 0.85 -16.73 -1.11
C GLU A 80 1.10 -16.46 0.38
N ALA A 81 0.59 -15.32 0.88
CA ALA A 81 0.78 -14.88 2.27
C ALA A 81 2.26 -14.82 2.68
N GLY A 82 3.16 -14.58 1.72
CA GLY A 82 4.60 -14.41 1.95
C GLY A 82 5.43 -15.66 1.70
N LEU A 83 4.82 -16.75 1.23
CA LEU A 83 5.54 -17.97 0.88
C LEU A 83 6.21 -17.88 -0.50
N VAL A 84 5.76 -16.98 -1.37
CA VAL A 84 6.24 -16.89 -2.76
C VAL A 84 6.64 -15.46 -3.11
N CYS A 85 7.77 -15.36 -3.82
CA CYS A 85 8.12 -14.19 -4.61
C CYS A 85 7.71 -14.44 -6.07
N CYS A 86 6.56 -13.92 -6.47
CA CYS A 86 6.04 -14.01 -7.82
C CYS A 86 6.71 -12.96 -8.72
N MET A 87 7.50 -13.42 -9.69
CA MET A 87 8.27 -12.51 -10.56
C MET A 87 7.38 -11.66 -11.48
N ALA A 88 6.25 -12.19 -11.95
CA ALA A 88 5.29 -11.42 -12.75
C ALA A 88 4.66 -10.29 -11.91
N LYS A 89 4.26 -10.61 -10.67
CA LYS A 89 3.73 -9.64 -9.71
C LYS A 89 4.78 -8.61 -9.31
N PHE A 90 6.06 -9.00 -9.21
CA PHE A 90 7.15 -8.08 -8.91
C PHE A 90 7.23 -6.92 -9.93
N ILE A 91 7.07 -7.21 -11.22
CA ILE A 91 7.05 -6.18 -12.26
C ILE A 91 5.84 -5.26 -12.11
N ALA A 92 4.65 -5.82 -11.87
CA ALA A 92 3.44 -5.02 -11.65
C ALA A 92 3.54 -4.14 -10.39
N ASP A 93 4.18 -4.65 -9.34
CA ASP A 93 4.41 -3.92 -8.10
C ASP A 93 5.43 -2.80 -8.26
N ALA A 94 6.44 -2.98 -9.11
CA ALA A 94 7.36 -1.90 -9.45
C ALA A 94 6.61 -0.69 -10.05
N GLU A 95 5.63 -0.92 -10.91
CA GLU A 95 4.75 0.15 -11.43
C GLU A 95 3.92 0.77 -10.30
N GLN A 96 3.30 -0.05 -9.44
CA GLN A 96 2.51 0.48 -8.31
C GLN A 96 3.34 1.35 -7.36
N ASN A 97 4.62 1.01 -7.12
CA ASN A 97 5.51 1.86 -6.33
C ASN A 97 5.66 3.26 -6.92
N LEU A 98 5.77 3.39 -8.25
CA LEU A 98 5.86 4.69 -8.92
C LEU A 98 4.56 5.49 -8.77
N LEU A 99 3.41 4.81 -8.89
CA LEU A 99 2.11 5.45 -8.73
C LEU A 99 1.88 5.94 -7.29
N ILE A 100 2.27 5.13 -6.30
CA ILE A 100 2.16 5.49 -4.89
C ILE A 100 3.15 6.61 -4.52
N GLU A 101 4.36 6.59 -5.07
CA GLU A 101 5.31 7.69 -4.93
C GLU A 101 4.73 9.00 -5.46
N LYS A 102 4.15 8.97 -6.68
CA LYS A 102 3.47 10.12 -7.27
C LYS A 102 2.28 10.60 -6.42
N TYR A 103 1.48 9.67 -5.89
CA TYR A 103 0.37 9.99 -4.99
C TYR A 103 0.88 10.66 -3.69
N ALA A 104 1.97 10.15 -3.12
CA ALA A 104 2.54 10.66 -1.87
C ALA A 104 3.10 12.09 -2.00
N ARG A 105 3.44 12.55 -3.22
CA ARG A 105 3.83 13.95 -3.48
C ARG A 105 2.70 14.96 -3.30
N GLY A 106 1.44 14.51 -3.29
CA GLY A 106 0.27 15.38 -3.18
C GLY A 106 0.02 16.22 -4.43
N ILE A 107 -0.78 17.28 -4.27
CA ILE A 107 -1.15 18.19 -5.36
C ILE A 107 -0.05 19.24 -5.53
N SER A 108 0.48 19.36 -6.75
CA SER A 108 1.38 20.48 -7.10
C SER A 108 0.58 21.72 -7.47
N PHE A 109 1.02 22.87 -6.96
CA PHE A 109 0.48 24.19 -7.29
C PHE A 109 1.44 25.03 -8.15
N GLU A 110 2.53 24.43 -8.65
CA GLU A 110 3.59 25.12 -9.40
C GLU A 110 3.08 25.87 -10.64
N TYR A 111 2.13 25.27 -11.37
CA TYR A 111 1.56 25.82 -12.62
C TYR A 111 0.10 26.24 -12.47
N PHE A 112 -0.33 26.60 -11.26
CA PHE A 112 -1.75 26.85 -10.98
C PHE A 112 -2.32 28.02 -11.80
N GLU A 113 -1.59 29.13 -11.92
CA GLU A 113 -2.04 30.30 -12.68
C GLU A 113 -2.10 30.02 -14.20
N ASP A 114 -1.10 29.33 -14.76
CA ASP A 114 -1.10 28.92 -16.17
C ASP A 114 -2.30 28.01 -16.48
N ALA A 115 -2.62 27.10 -15.57
CA ALA A 115 -3.79 26.24 -15.70
C ALA A 115 -5.12 27.04 -15.65
N LEU A 116 -5.21 28.06 -14.79
CA LEU A 116 -6.37 28.95 -14.75
C LEU A 116 -6.50 29.77 -16.03
N GLU A 117 -5.40 30.24 -16.61
CA GLU A 117 -5.41 30.93 -17.90
C GLU A 117 -5.90 30.03 -19.04
N ALA A 118 -5.40 28.78 -19.10
CA ALA A 118 -5.78 27.82 -20.13
C ALA A 118 -7.30 27.53 -20.14
N VAL A 119 -7.96 27.53 -18.97
CA VAL A 119 -9.42 27.33 -18.86
C VAL A 119 -10.24 28.54 -19.29
N ARG A 120 -9.68 29.76 -19.20
CA ARG A 120 -10.37 31.00 -19.62
C ARG A 120 -10.36 31.22 -21.13
N ARG A 121 -9.46 30.57 -21.86
CA ARG A 121 -9.36 30.62 -23.32
C ARG A 121 -10.32 29.61 -23.95
#